data_AF-A0A0K1JW72-F1
#
_entry.id   AF-A0A0K1JW72-F1
#
_cell.length_a   1.000
_cell.length_b   1.000
_cell.length_c   1.000
_cell.angle_alpha   90.00
_cell.angle_beta   90.00
_cell.angle_gamma   90.00
#
_symmetry.space_group_name_H-M   'P 1'
#
loop_
_entity.id
_entity.type
_entity.pdbx_description
1 polymer ?
#
loop_
_entity_poly.entity_id
_entity_poly.type
_entity_poly.pdbx_seq_one_letter_code
_entity_poly.pdbx_strand_id
1 'polypeptide(L)'
;MNNPYAEALVWIQRNPGTGSSSSLAKAVLSLYNSLCGYSIAECIGNLDRGLTILVLRMVSDYATNGETQALRDVGEVLSNKLYPRLWEMGIAMHDARQNCQERWRADELKAEREALDAAEAALFTDNAKLIPASKAKELLEQGDIQYAYVHTHGDWRSTKLSREKVVAAIEAMSGTELSSNCPESSKMLAVCIEQRIYYVCTDYDAREAYLDTIRPSHNEPPRYPMFSLNK
;
A
#
# COMPACT_ATOMS: atom_id res chain seq x y z
N MET A 1 -33.84 -21.30 -17.47
CA MET A 1 -32.45 -21.02 -17.90
C MET A 1 -31.56 -22.12 -17.32
N ASN A 2 -30.70 -22.74 -18.12
CA ASN A 2 -29.77 -23.77 -17.63
C ASN A 2 -28.69 -23.12 -16.76
N ASN A 3 -28.69 -23.43 -15.47
CA ASN A 3 -27.67 -23.04 -14.51
C ASN A 3 -26.31 -23.67 -14.91
N PRO A 4 -25.30 -22.85 -15.30
CA PRO A 4 -24.05 -23.37 -15.83
C PRO A 4 -23.20 -24.09 -14.76
N TYR A 5 -23.34 -23.74 -13.48
CA TYR A 5 -22.64 -24.42 -12.38
C TYR A 5 -23.19 -25.83 -12.16
N ALA A 6 -24.52 -25.98 -12.19
CA ALA A 6 -25.16 -27.29 -12.07
C ALA A 6 -24.83 -28.19 -13.28
N GLU A 7 -24.78 -27.62 -14.49
CA GLU A 7 -24.35 -28.31 -15.70
C GLU A 7 -22.90 -28.83 -15.57
N ALA A 8 -21.99 -28.00 -15.03
CA ALA A 8 -20.62 -28.41 -14.75
C ALA A 8 -20.55 -29.54 -13.70
N LEU A 9 -21.33 -29.45 -12.61
CA LEU A 9 -21.35 -30.49 -11.58
C LEU A 9 -21.80 -31.84 -12.14
N VAL A 10 -22.89 -31.85 -12.92
CA VAL A 10 -23.39 -33.08 -13.56
C VAL A 10 -22.33 -33.67 -14.48
N TRP A 11 -21.63 -32.83 -15.26
CA TRP A 11 -20.56 -33.30 -16.14
C TRP A 11 -19.39 -33.90 -15.36
N ILE A 12 -18.95 -33.23 -14.29
CA ILE A 12 -17.87 -33.68 -13.40
C ILE A 12 -18.22 -35.04 -12.78
N GLN A 13 -19.44 -35.20 -12.28
CA GLN A 13 -19.90 -36.45 -11.66
C GLN A 13 -19.95 -37.62 -12.66
N ARG A 14 -20.24 -37.34 -13.93
CA ARG A 14 -20.24 -38.34 -15.00
C ARG A 14 -18.85 -38.72 -15.50
N ASN A 15 -17.85 -37.87 -15.29
CA ASN A 15 -16.49 -38.06 -15.81
C ASN A 15 -15.42 -37.90 -14.70
N PRO A 16 -15.51 -38.66 -13.59
CA PRO A 16 -14.64 -38.48 -12.44
C PRO A 16 -13.18 -38.81 -12.78
N GLY A 17 -12.24 -38.10 -12.16
CA GLY A 17 -10.81 -38.37 -12.28
C GLY A 17 -10.15 -37.93 -13.59
N THR A 18 -10.88 -37.26 -14.48
CA THR A 18 -10.32 -36.75 -15.73
C THR A 18 -9.59 -35.42 -15.52
N GLY A 19 -8.64 -35.09 -16.40
CA GLY A 19 -8.01 -33.77 -16.41
C GLY A 19 -9.04 -32.65 -16.60
N SER A 20 -10.04 -32.88 -17.47
CA SER A 20 -11.13 -31.95 -17.73
C SER A 20 -12.05 -31.76 -16.52
N SER A 21 -12.36 -32.83 -15.76
CA SER A 21 -13.17 -32.69 -14.54
C SER A 21 -12.44 -31.92 -13.46
N SER A 22 -11.12 -32.10 -13.33
CA SER A 22 -10.28 -31.28 -12.44
C SER A 22 -10.23 -29.83 -12.89
N SER A 23 -10.07 -29.55 -14.18
CA SER A 23 -10.07 -28.18 -14.74
C SER A 23 -11.41 -27.47 -14.53
N LEU A 24 -12.55 -28.15 -14.75
CA LEU A 24 -13.87 -27.61 -14.43
C LEU A 24 -14.06 -27.36 -12.92
N ALA A 25 -13.62 -28.30 -12.07
CA ALA A 25 -13.70 -28.13 -10.63
C ALA A 25 -12.89 -26.91 -10.16
N LYS A 26 -11.66 -26.72 -10.68
CA LYS A 26 -10.85 -25.52 -10.44
C LYS A 26 -11.56 -24.23 -10.86
N ALA A 27 -12.24 -24.24 -12.02
CA ALA A 27 -12.99 -23.10 -12.50
C ALA A 27 -14.13 -22.72 -11.54
N VAL A 28 -14.92 -23.69 -11.10
CA VAL A 28 -16.02 -23.46 -10.15
C VAL A 28 -15.48 -23.02 -8.79
N LEU A 29 -14.45 -23.68 -8.25
CA LEU A 29 -13.86 -23.33 -6.96
C LEU A 29 -13.26 -21.92 -6.97
N SER A 30 -12.66 -21.49 -8.09
CA SER A 30 -12.13 -20.12 -8.23
C SER A 30 -13.21 -19.05 -8.18
N LEU A 31 -14.41 -19.35 -8.68
CA LEU A 31 -15.56 -18.45 -8.63
C LEU A 31 -16.25 -18.48 -7.26
N TYR A 32 -16.35 -19.68 -6.67
CA TYR A 32 -17.01 -19.90 -5.39
C TYR A 32 -16.23 -19.26 -4.23
N ASN A 33 -14.90 -19.34 -4.24
CA ASN A 33 -14.08 -18.81 -3.16
C ASN A 33 -12.81 -18.14 -3.68
N SER A 34 -12.64 -16.86 -3.35
CA SER A 34 -11.50 -16.04 -3.79
C SER A 34 -10.14 -16.54 -3.27
N LEU A 35 -10.12 -17.35 -2.20
CA LEU A 35 -8.90 -17.99 -1.72
C LEU A 35 -8.44 -19.09 -2.70
N CYS A 36 -9.37 -19.76 -3.37
CA CYS A 36 -9.10 -20.80 -4.36
C CYS A 36 -8.85 -20.25 -5.78
N GLY A 37 -8.14 -19.12 -5.90
CA GLY A 37 -7.85 -18.49 -7.19
C GLY A 37 -6.87 -19.29 -8.05
N TYR A 38 -7.40 -20.11 -8.96
CA TYR A 38 -6.64 -20.76 -10.03
C TYR A 38 -6.51 -19.88 -11.26
N SER A 39 -5.42 -20.07 -12.00
CA SER A 39 -5.24 -19.37 -13.27
C SER A 39 -6.23 -19.88 -14.33
N ILE A 40 -6.63 -19.02 -15.26
CA ILE A 40 -7.51 -19.43 -16.37
C ILE A 40 -6.90 -20.60 -17.17
N ALA A 41 -5.58 -20.63 -17.33
CA ALA A 41 -4.87 -21.70 -18.01
C ALA A 41 -5.08 -23.07 -17.33
N GLU A 42 -5.13 -23.12 -16.00
CA GLU A 42 -5.44 -24.35 -15.27
C GLU A 42 -6.92 -24.75 -15.37
N CYS A 43 -7.79 -23.75 -15.43
CA CYS A 43 -9.24 -23.92 -15.54
C CYS A 43 -9.68 -24.42 -16.92
N ILE A 44 -8.93 -24.13 -17.98
CA ILE A 44 -9.31 -24.51 -19.36
C ILE A 44 -8.31 -25.43 -20.08
N GLY A 45 -7.11 -25.63 -19.55
CA GLY A 45 -6.02 -26.30 -20.27
C GLY A 45 -6.31 -27.75 -20.72
N ASN A 46 -7.22 -28.44 -20.03
CA ASN A 46 -7.66 -29.80 -20.38
C ASN A 46 -9.07 -29.86 -20.99
N LEU A 47 -9.67 -28.72 -21.33
CA LEU A 47 -11.05 -28.65 -21.79
C LEU A 47 -11.14 -28.66 -23.31
N ASP A 48 -12.13 -29.37 -23.83
CA ASP A 48 -12.53 -29.19 -25.23
C ASP A 48 -13.28 -27.85 -25.42
N ARG A 49 -13.66 -27.57 -26.67
CA ARG A 49 -14.38 -26.34 -27.01
C ARG A 49 -15.72 -26.22 -26.27
N GLY A 50 -16.46 -27.31 -26.08
CA GLY A 50 -17.77 -27.30 -25.43
C GLY A 50 -17.66 -26.97 -23.95
N LEU A 51 -16.73 -27.61 -23.25
CA LEU A 51 -16.46 -27.36 -21.83
C LEU A 51 -15.85 -25.98 -21.60
N THR A 52 -15.02 -25.50 -22.53
CA THR A 52 -14.50 -24.12 -22.47
C THR A 52 -15.65 -23.11 -22.57
N ILE A 53 -16.61 -23.32 -23.48
CA ILE A 53 -17.82 -22.48 -23.56
C ILE A 53 -18.63 -22.52 -22.26
N LEU A 54 -18.72 -23.68 -21.61
CA LEU A 54 -19.38 -23.81 -20.32
C LEU A 54 -18.67 -22.98 -19.23
N VAL A 55 -17.33 -23.00 -19.17
CA VAL A 55 -16.56 -22.14 -18.24
C VAL A 55 -16.83 -20.66 -18.51
N LEU A 56 -16.83 -20.23 -19.78
CA LEU A 56 -17.14 -18.84 -20.12
C LEU A 56 -18.56 -18.43 -19.71
N ARG A 57 -19.54 -19.34 -19.82
CA ARG A 57 -20.90 -19.11 -19.31
C ARG A 57 -20.91 -18.94 -17.78
N MET A 58 -20.17 -19.77 -17.04
CA MET A 58 -20.04 -19.64 -15.58
C MET A 58 -19.42 -18.31 -15.15
N VAL A 59 -18.35 -17.89 -15.85
CA VAL A 59 -17.68 -16.60 -15.60
C VAL A 59 -18.59 -15.43 -15.93
N SER A 60 -19.30 -15.49 -17.07
CA SER A 60 -20.26 -14.45 -17.46
C SER A 60 -21.42 -14.32 -16.49
N ASP A 61 -21.93 -15.44 -15.98
CA ASP A 61 -22.99 -15.44 -14.96
C ASP A 61 -22.50 -14.82 -13.65
N TYR A 62 -21.30 -15.20 -13.19
CA TYR A 62 -20.69 -14.63 -11.98
C TYR A 62 -20.40 -13.12 -12.14
N ALA A 63 -19.90 -12.69 -13.30
CA ALA A 63 -19.64 -11.28 -13.55
C ALA A 63 -20.92 -10.42 -13.51
N THR A 64 -22.06 -11.02 -13.86
CA THR A 64 -23.36 -10.33 -13.89
C THR A 64 -24.06 -10.37 -12.53
N ASN A 65 -24.05 -11.53 -11.87
CA ASN A 65 -24.89 -11.82 -10.71
C ASN A 65 -24.11 -11.96 -9.40
N GLY A 66 -22.77 -11.97 -9.47
CA GLY A 66 -21.91 -12.30 -8.35
C GLY A 66 -22.07 -13.75 -7.89
N GLU A 67 -21.85 -13.98 -6.60
CA GLU A 67 -22.02 -15.28 -5.97
C GLU A 67 -23.52 -15.61 -5.81
N THR A 68 -24.01 -16.58 -6.57
CA THR A 68 -25.40 -17.05 -6.51
C THR A 68 -25.54 -18.28 -5.61
N GLN A 69 -26.75 -18.56 -5.12
CA GLN A 69 -27.03 -19.80 -4.35
C GLN A 69 -26.66 -21.05 -5.14
N ALA A 70 -26.93 -21.03 -6.46
CA ALA A 70 -26.52 -22.07 -7.38
C ALA A 70 -25.01 -22.36 -7.36
N LEU A 71 -24.18 -21.31 -7.35
CA LEU A 71 -22.73 -21.45 -7.24
C LEU A 71 -22.33 -21.98 -5.86
N ARG A 72 -22.96 -21.50 -4.78
CA ARG A 72 -22.71 -21.99 -3.41
C ARG A 72 -22.95 -23.48 -3.28
N ASP A 73 -24.12 -23.95 -3.70
CA ASP A 73 -24.51 -25.35 -3.57
C ASP A 73 -23.52 -26.27 -4.30
N VAL A 74 -23.11 -25.88 -5.51
CA VAL A 74 -22.12 -26.64 -6.30
C VAL A 74 -20.73 -26.53 -5.68
N GLY A 75 -20.34 -25.33 -5.26
CA GLY A 75 -19.05 -25.03 -4.63
C GLY A 75 -18.82 -25.89 -3.39
N GLU A 76 -19.82 -25.97 -2.49
CA GLU A 76 -19.77 -26.80 -1.29
C GLU A 76 -19.65 -28.30 -1.62
N VAL A 77 -20.37 -28.78 -2.62
CA VAL A 77 -20.26 -30.19 -3.05
C VAL A 77 -18.84 -30.47 -3.57
N LEU A 78 -18.27 -29.56 -4.36
CA LEU A 78 -16.92 -29.72 -4.89
C LEU A 78 -15.87 -29.62 -3.79
N SER A 79 -15.95 -28.63 -2.89
CA SER A 79 -14.97 -28.43 -1.83
C SER A 79 -15.00 -29.55 -0.78
N ASN A 80 -16.20 -29.99 -0.39
CA ASN A 80 -16.33 -30.88 0.77
C ASN A 80 -16.34 -32.36 0.40
N LYS A 81 -16.82 -32.70 -0.82
CA LYS A 81 -17.11 -34.10 -1.17
C LYS A 81 -16.26 -34.58 -2.34
N LEU A 82 -16.22 -33.85 -3.45
CA LEU A 82 -15.65 -34.36 -4.70
C LEU A 82 -14.16 -34.04 -4.87
N TYR A 83 -13.71 -32.85 -4.47
CA TYR A 83 -12.33 -32.38 -4.68
C TYR A 83 -11.75 -31.63 -3.46
N PRO A 84 -11.75 -32.24 -2.25
CA PRO A 84 -11.21 -31.60 -1.05
C PRO A 84 -9.72 -31.24 -1.17
N ARG A 85 -8.94 -32.06 -1.88
CA ARG A 85 -7.51 -31.78 -2.12
C ARG A 85 -7.28 -30.57 -3.03
N LEU A 86 -8.20 -30.29 -3.96
CA LEU A 86 -8.11 -29.05 -4.74
C LEU A 86 -8.40 -27.86 -3.82
N TRP A 87 -9.46 -27.93 -3.01
CA TRP A 87 -9.73 -26.90 -2.02
C TRP A 87 -8.51 -26.59 -1.14
N GLU A 88 -7.93 -27.60 -0.50
CA GLU A 88 -6.71 -27.48 0.33
C GLU A 88 -5.55 -26.83 -0.43
N MET A 89 -5.31 -27.25 -1.67
CA MET A 89 -4.28 -26.68 -2.53
C MET A 89 -4.55 -25.20 -2.85
N GLY A 90 -5.81 -24.83 -3.12
CA GLY A 90 -6.20 -23.45 -3.35
C GLY A 90 -5.90 -22.55 -2.15
N ILE A 91 -6.27 -22.99 -0.95
CA ILE A 91 -5.96 -22.29 0.31
C ILE A 91 -4.45 -22.16 0.50
N ALA A 92 -3.69 -23.24 0.34
CA ALA A 92 -2.24 -23.21 0.51
C ALA A 92 -1.56 -22.24 -0.48
N MET A 93 -2.03 -22.17 -1.72
CA MET A 93 -1.54 -21.21 -2.72
C MET A 93 -1.88 -19.76 -2.34
N HIS A 94 -3.04 -19.52 -1.72
CA HIS A 94 -3.38 -18.20 -1.20
C HIS A 94 -2.44 -17.77 -0.07
N ASP A 95 -2.24 -18.64 0.92
CA ASP A 95 -1.39 -18.35 2.08
C ASP A 95 0.06 -18.09 1.64
N ALA A 96 0.57 -18.87 0.68
CA ALA A 96 1.90 -18.67 0.12
C ALA A 96 2.04 -17.27 -0.55
N ARG A 97 1.00 -16.80 -1.26
CA ARG A 97 1.01 -15.45 -1.86
C ARG A 97 0.98 -14.36 -0.81
N GLN A 98 0.14 -14.49 0.23
CA GLN A 98 0.07 -13.51 1.32
C GLN A 98 1.41 -13.42 2.06
N ASN A 99 1.98 -14.55 2.45
CA ASN A 99 3.28 -14.60 3.11
C ASN A 99 4.39 -13.94 2.26
N CYS A 100 4.36 -14.12 0.94
CA CYS A 100 5.32 -13.46 0.06
C CYS A 100 5.13 -11.94 0.02
N GLN A 101 3.88 -11.47 -0.06
CA GLN A 101 3.56 -10.04 -0.07
C GLN A 101 3.92 -9.37 1.26
N GLU A 102 3.69 -10.03 2.39
CA GLU A 102 4.06 -9.53 3.71
C GLU A 102 5.56 -9.36 3.85
N ARG A 103 6.34 -10.34 3.36
CA ARG A 103 7.80 -10.25 3.31
C ARG A 103 8.26 -9.05 2.49
N TRP A 104 7.70 -8.84 1.30
CA TRP A 104 8.05 -7.69 0.46
C TRP A 104 7.75 -6.35 1.15
N ARG A 105 6.59 -6.23 1.80
CA ARG A 105 6.25 -5.01 2.56
C ARG A 105 7.23 -4.77 3.72
N ALA A 106 7.64 -5.83 4.42
CA ALA A 106 8.63 -5.71 5.49
C ALA A 106 10.00 -5.29 4.96
N ASP A 107 10.43 -5.84 3.82
CA ASP A 107 11.67 -5.48 3.16
C ASP A 107 11.64 -4.01 2.66
N GLU A 108 10.52 -3.57 2.07
CA GLU A 108 10.30 -2.18 1.65
C GLU A 108 10.34 -1.20 2.84
N LEU A 109 9.64 -1.52 3.93
CA LEU A 109 9.62 -0.70 5.14
C LEU A 109 11.02 -0.60 5.77
N LYS A 110 11.76 -1.71 5.77
CA LYS A 110 13.13 -1.75 6.27
C LYS A 110 14.05 -0.89 5.39
N ALA A 111 13.96 -1.01 4.08
CA ALA A 111 14.74 -0.18 3.16
C ALA A 111 14.40 1.31 3.28
N GLU A 112 13.12 1.66 3.45
CA GLU A 112 12.69 3.03 3.74
C GLU A 112 13.29 3.53 5.05
N ARG A 113 13.29 2.69 6.10
CA ARG A 113 13.88 3.03 7.39
C ARG A 113 15.39 3.24 7.30
N GLU A 114 16.11 2.35 6.65
CA GLU A 114 17.56 2.47 6.44
C GLU A 114 17.90 3.72 5.62
N ALA A 115 17.09 4.07 4.62
CA ALA A 115 17.26 5.30 3.86
C ALA A 115 17.03 6.56 4.73
N LEU A 116 16.04 6.53 5.63
CA LEU A 116 15.82 7.61 6.60
C LEU A 116 16.97 7.72 7.60
N ASP A 117 17.41 6.61 8.19
CA ASP A 117 18.52 6.60 9.15
C ASP A 117 19.84 7.05 8.46
N ALA A 118 20.06 6.70 7.19
CA ALA A 118 21.20 7.19 6.42
C ALA A 118 21.12 8.69 6.09
N ALA A 119 19.93 9.20 5.78
CA ALA A 119 19.69 10.62 5.59
C ALA A 119 19.90 11.40 6.91
N GLU A 120 19.48 10.83 8.04
CA GLU A 120 19.73 11.35 9.38
C GLU A 120 21.23 11.35 9.72
N ALA A 121 21.96 10.27 9.45
CA ALA A 121 23.40 10.22 9.66
C ALA A 121 24.14 11.27 8.80
N ALA A 122 23.72 11.48 7.55
CA ALA A 122 24.26 12.53 6.69
C ALA A 122 23.96 13.94 7.21
N LEU A 123 22.79 14.14 7.83
CA LEU A 123 22.36 15.42 8.44
C LEU A 123 23.29 15.86 9.58
N PHE A 124 23.86 14.92 10.34
CA PHE A 124 24.78 15.21 11.44
C PHE A 124 26.27 15.23 11.04
N THR A 125 26.58 15.19 9.75
CA THR A 125 27.95 15.49 9.27
C THR A 125 28.11 16.99 8.98
N ASP A 126 29.32 17.53 9.14
CA ASP A 126 29.72 18.97 9.09
C ASP A 126 29.29 19.79 7.84
N ASN A 127 28.55 19.21 6.89
CA ASN A 127 28.10 19.86 5.66
C ASN A 127 26.62 20.31 5.67
N ALA A 128 25.84 20.02 6.71
CA ALA A 128 24.49 20.56 6.86
C ALA A 128 24.55 22.07 7.16
N LYS A 129 24.45 22.89 6.10
CA LYS A 129 24.36 24.34 6.26
C LYS A 129 22.97 24.71 6.77
N LEU A 130 22.86 25.00 8.06
CA LEU A 130 21.76 25.77 8.62
C LEU A 130 21.69 27.09 7.85
N ILE A 131 20.52 27.38 7.26
CA ILE A 131 20.29 28.64 6.55
C ILE A 131 19.10 29.38 7.17
N PRO A 132 19.17 30.72 7.26
CA PRO A 132 18.01 31.52 7.67
C PRO A 132 16.82 31.32 6.71
N ALA A 133 15.60 31.49 7.21
CA ALA A 133 14.38 31.42 6.40
C ALA A 133 14.37 32.39 5.22
N SER A 134 14.93 33.60 5.41
CA SER A 134 15.14 34.57 4.33
C SER A 134 16.02 34.01 3.20
N LYS A 135 17.11 33.31 3.54
CA LYS A 135 18.00 32.70 2.56
C LYS A 135 17.37 31.48 1.88
N ALA A 136 16.55 30.72 2.61
CA ALA A 136 15.79 29.62 2.05
C ALA A 136 14.77 30.10 1.01
N LYS A 137 14.12 31.24 1.27
CA LYS A 137 13.20 31.89 0.32
C LYS A 137 13.89 32.26 -0.99
N GLU A 138 15.06 32.88 -0.93
CA GLU A 138 15.86 33.19 -2.13
C GLU A 138 16.20 31.93 -2.95
N LEU A 139 16.57 30.84 -2.29
CA LEU A 139 16.92 29.57 -2.95
C LEU A 139 15.68 28.88 -3.57
N LEU A 140 14.51 29.05 -2.96
CA LEU A 140 13.24 28.55 -3.50
C LEU A 140 12.79 29.28 -4.77
N GLU A 141 13.12 30.57 -4.89
CA GLU A 141 12.84 31.38 -6.08
C GLU A 141 13.80 31.04 -7.23
N GLN A 142 15.00 30.56 -6.90
CA GLN A 142 16.06 30.24 -7.88
C GLN A 142 16.07 28.77 -8.35
N GLY A 143 15.47 27.84 -7.61
CA GLY A 143 15.55 26.40 -7.89
C GLY A 143 14.20 25.66 -7.90
N ASP A 144 14.22 24.42 -8.38
CA ASP A 144 13.08 23.49 -8.31
C ASP A 144 13.13 22.63 -7.04
N ILE A 145 12.04 22.67 -6.25
CA ILE A 145 11.88 21.81 -5.07
C ILE A 145 11.59 20.39 -5.52
N GLN A 146 12.47 19.46 -5.19
CA GLN A 146 12.23 18.04 -5.46
C GLN A 146 11.39 17.41 -4.35
N TYR A 147 11.75 17.66 -3.08
CA TYR A 147 11.09 17.13 -1.89
C TYR A 147 11.32 18.05 -0.69
N ALA A 148 10.40 18.08 0.28
CA ALA A 148 10.60 18.77 1.56
C ALA A 148 10.09 17.91 2.72
N TYR A 149 10.79 18.00 3.84
CA TYR A 149 10.54 17.27 5.07
C TYR A 149 10.39 18.27 6.21
N VAL A 150 9.39 18.05 7.07
CA VAL A 150 9.22 18.85 8.30
C VAL A 150 9.86 18.06 9.44
N HIS A 151 10.88 18.65 10.08
CA HIS A 151 11.45 18.08 11.28
C HIS A 151 10.95 18.84 12.51
N THR A 152 10.33 18.10 13.44
CA THR A 152 10.05 18.57 14.79
C THR A 152 10.82 17.71 15.76
N HIS A 153 11.61 18.35 16.63
CA HIS A 153 12.41 17.67 17.65
C HIS A 153 11.53 16.67 18.43
N GLY A 154 11.81 15.37 18.30
CA GLY A 154 11.10 14.28 18.98
C GLY A 154 9.92 13.64 18.24
N ASP A 155 9.54 14.09 17.04
CA ASP A 155 8.50 13.44 16.21
C ASP A 155 8.86 13.58 14.72
N TRP A 156 9.36 12.49 14.12
CA TRP A 156 9.70 12.43 12.70
C TRP A 156 8.43 12.13 11.90
N ARG A 157 7.85 13.15 11.27
CA ARG A 157 6.76 12.95 10.31
C ARG A 157 7.23 13.33 8.92
N SER A 158 7.60 12.33 8.13
CA SER A 158 7.86 12.48 6.70
C SER A 158 6.54 12.68 5.96
N THR A 159 6.14 13.94 5.78
CA THR A 159 5.05 14.28 4.86
C THR A 159 5.66 14.92 3.63
N LYS A 160 5.46 14.32 2.46
CA LYS A 160 5.80 14.96 1.19
C LYS A 160 4.88 16.18 1.02
N LEU A 161 5.44 17.38 1.17
CA LEU A 161 4.72 18.63 0.99
C LEU A 161 4.76 19.08 -0.48
N SER A 162 3.69 19.71 -0.95
CA SER A 162 3.71 20.42 -2.24
C SER A 162 4.57 21.67 -2.14
N ARG A 163 5.12 22.15 -3.28
CA ARG A 163 5.93 23.38 -3.34
C ARG A 163 5.26 24.56 -2.66
N GLU A 164 3.96 24.74 -2.88
CA GLU A 164 3.14 25.80 -2.28
C GLU A 164 3.15 25.74 -0.74
N LYS A 165 3.03 24.55 -0.15
CA LYS A 165 3.07 24.36 1.31
C LYS A 165 4.46 24.64 1.88
N VAL A 166 5.52 24.32 1.14
CA VAL A 166 6.90 24.60 1.54
C VAL A 166 7.21 26.09 1.50
N VAL A 167 6.75 26.78 0.44
CA VAL A 167 6.86 28.25 0.32
C VAL A 167 6.10 28.93 1.45
N ALA A 168 4.84 28.55 1.68
CA ALA A 168 4.02 29.10 2.76
C ALA A 168 4.66 28.88 4.14
N ALA A 169 5.26 27.70 4.37
CA ALA A 169 6.02 27.42 5.57
C ALA A 169 7.21 28.38 5.71
N ILE A 170 8.03 28.55 4.67
CA ILE A 170 9.20 29.44 4.72
C ILE A 170 8.81 30.91 4.93
N GLU A 171 7.71 31.36 4.34
CA GLU A 171 7.20 32.72 4.55
C GLU A 171 6.74 32.95 5.99
N ALA A 172 6.02 31.99 6.58
CA ALA A 172 5.62 32.04 7.98
C ALA A 172 6.83 32.10 8.93
N MET A 173 7.93 31.43 8.56
CA MET A 173 9.19 31.41 9.32
C MET A 173 10.07 32.64 9.09
N SER A 174 9.91 33.35 7.98
CA SER A 174 10.71 34.53 7.62
C SER A 174 10.42 35.77 8.47
N GLY A 175 9.33 35.76 9.25
CA GLY A 175 8.96 36.83 10.18
C GLY A 175 9.61 36.71 11.57
N THR A 176 10.34 35.63 11.85
CA THR A 176 11.01 35.41 13.15
C THR A 176 12.53 35.42 12.95
N GLU A 177 13.21 36.44 13.48
CA GLU A 177 14.67 36.41 13.58
C GLU A 177 15.09 35.33 14.58
N LEU A 178 16.14 34.56 14.27
CA LEU A 178 16.69 33.54 15.15
C LEU A 178 17.26 34.21 16.40
N SER A 179 16.55 34.09 17.54
CA SER A 179 17.03 34.61 18.83
C SER A 179 18.19 33.79 19.41
N SER A 180 18.40 32.54 18.95
CA SER A 180 19.56 31.73 19.32
C SER A 180 19.99 30.76 18.22
N ASN A 181 21.30 30.55 18.07
CA ASN A 181 21.91 29.55 17.17
C ASN A 181 21.92 28.14 17.80
N CYS A 182 20.96 27.83 18.67
CA CYS A 182 20.94 26.55 19.38
C CYS A 182 20.05 25.55 18.61
N PRO A 183 20.62 24.56 17.90
CA PRO A 183 19.87 23.62 17.07
C PRO A 183 18.95 22.71 17.89
N GLU A 184 19.28 22.55 19.17
CA GLU A 184 18.56 21.73 20.16
C GLU A 184 17.25 22.39 20.62
N SER A 185 17.11 23.72 20.45
CA SER A 185 15.92 24.49 20.83
C SER A 185 15.20 25.15 19.65
N SER A 186 15.76 25.04 18.43
CA SER A 186 15.22 25.62 17.19
C SER A 186 14.58 24.54 16.31
N LYS A 187 13.37 24.78 15.79
CA LYS A 187 12.72 23.84 14.85
C LYS A 187 13.36 23.93 13.47
N MET A 188 13.47 22.81 12.75
CA MET A 188 14.12 22.73 11.45
C MET A 188 13.14 22.26 10.37
N LEU A 189 12.86 23.07 9.35
CA LEU A 189 12.28 22.56 8.09
C LEU A 189 13.44 22.13 7.19
N ALA A 190 13.47 20.86 6.81
CA ALA A 190 14.47 20.34 5.89
C ALA A 190 13.93 20.40 4.45
N VAL A 191 14.51 21.26 3.62
CA VAL A 191 14.10 21.43 2.23
C VAL A 191 15.17 20.87 1.31
N CYS A 192 14.80 19.99 0.38
CA CYS A 192 15.71 19.50 -0.65
C CYS A 192 15.59 20.36 -1.91
N ILE A 193 16.65 21.11 -2.22
CA ILE A 193 16.78 21.96 -3.41
C ILE A 193 18.00 21.46 -4.18
N GLU A 194 17.85 21.12 -5.47
CA GLU A 194 18.96 20.63 -6.32
C GLU A 194 19.80 19.49 -5.69
N GLN A 195 19.12 18.49 -5.09
CA GLN A 195 19.77 17.37 -4.39
C GLN A 195 20.59 17.75 -3.14
N ARG A 196 20.43 18.97 -2.63
CA ARG A 196 21.03 19.44 -1.37
C ARG A 196 19.95 19.71 -0.35
N ILE A 197 20.18 19.28 0.88
CA ILE A 197 19.25 19.51 1.99
C ILE A 197 19.65 20.79 2.71
N TYR A 198 18.68 21.68 2.90
CA TYR A 198 18.79 22.94 3.61
C TYR A 198 17.88 22.91 4.83
N TYR A 199 18.39 23.33 5.99
CA TYR A 199 17.59 23.41 7.22
C TYR A 199 17.21 24.85 7.48
N VAL A 200 15.91 25.09 7.59
CA VAL A 200 15.33 26.40 7.88
C VAL A 200 14.86 26.43 9.32
N CYS A 201 15.38 27.38 10.09
CA CYS A 201 15.10 27.49 11.52
C CYS A 201 14.19 28.68 11.87
N THR A 202 13.42 28.54 12.95
CA THR A 202 12.43 29.53 13.47
C THR A 202 12.44 29.52 14.99
N ASP A 203 12.04 30.63 15.61
CA ASP A 203 11.85 30.75 17.05
C ASP A 203 10.69 29.85 17.55
N TYR A 204 10.77 29.40 18.80
CA TYR A 204 9.87 28.47 19.47
C TYR A 204 8.41 28.97 19.51
N ASP A 205 8.19 30.28 19.61
CA ASP A 205 6.85 30.86 19.81
C ASP A 205 5.95 30.84 18.56
N ALA A 206 6.51 30.76 17.34
CA ALA A 206 5.74 30.64 16.10
C ALA A 206 5.23 29.20 15.81
N ARG A 207 5.55 28.26 16.71
CA ARG A 207 5.30 26.81 16.60
C ARG A 207 3.83 26.41 16.41
N GLU A 208 2.94 26.90 17.25
CA GLU A 208 1.58 26.35 17.35
C GLU A 208 0.73 26.81 16.16
N ALA A 209 0.93 28.06 15.73
CA ALA A 209 0.36 28.57 14.49
C ALA A 209 0.82 27.77 13.26
N TYR A 210 2.10 27.38 13.20
CA TYR A 210 2.63 26.56 12.11
C TYR A 210 2.06 25.13 12.09
N LEU A 211 2.04 24.44 13.24
CA LEU A 211 1.52 23.07 13.32
C LEU A 211 0.05 22.98 12.88
N ASP A 212 -0.75 23.99 13.18
CA ASP A 212 -2.15 24.04 12.76
C ASP A 212 -2.33 24.24 11.24
N THR A 213 -1.33 24.80 10.54
CA THR A 213 -1.39 24.93 9.06
C THR A 213 -1.00 23.65 8.30
N ILE A 214 -0.19 22.78 8.91
CA ILE A 214 0.30 21.54 8.28
C ILE A 214 -0.40 20.29 8.79
N ARG A 215 -1.17 20.38 9.88
CA ARG A 215 -2.02 19.28 10.34
C ARG A 215 -3.06 18.96 9.25
N PRO A 216 -3.11 17.72 8.74
CA PRO A 216 -4.24 17.29 7.93
C PRO A 216 -5.51 17.44 8.77
N SER A 217 -6.59 17.95 8.18
CA SER A 217 -7.91 18.02 8.82
C SER A 217 -8.21 16.68 9.51
N HIS A 218 -8.71 16.72 10.75
CA HIS A 218 -8.88 15.62 11.71
C HIS A 218 -9.58 14.31 11.26
N ASN A 219 -9.73 14.02 9.97
CA ASN A 219 -10.39 12.85 9.41
C ASN A 219 -9.45 11.74 8.88
N GLU A 220 -8.13 11.90 8.90
CA GLU A 220 -7.22 10.77 8.64
C GLU A 220 -6.65 10.22 9.96
N PRO A 221 -6.86 8.92 10.27
CA PRO A 221 -6.24 8.32 11.44
C PRO A 221 -4.71 8.35 11.27
N PRO A 222 -3.95 8.43 12.38
CA PRO A 222 -2.50 8.37 12.31
C PRO A 222 -2.07 7.10 11.57
N ARG A 223 -1.29 7.26 10.49
CA ARG A 223 -0.77 6.15 9.68
C ARG A 223 0.29 5.29 10.38
N TYR A 224 0.59 5.61 11.65
CA TYR A 224 1.53 4.88 12.48
C TYR A 224 0.94 4.66 13.88
N PRO A 225 1.09 3.47 14.48
CA PRO A 225 0.80 3.29 15.89
C PRO A 225 1.80 4.13 16.71
N MET A 226 1.29 5.13 17.43
CA MET A 226 2.06 5.81 18.46
C MET A 226 2.30 4.82 19.61
N PHE A 227 3.51 4.29 19.71
CA PHE A 227 3.95 3.69 20.96
C PHE A 227 4.25 4.83 21.94
N SER A 228 3.39 4.96 22.94
CA SER A 228 3.65 5.75 24.13
C SER A 228 4.82 5.13 24.89
N LEU A 229 6.02 5.69 24.74
CA LEU A 229 7.12 5.50 25.68
C LEU A 229 6.76 6.23 26.98
N ASN A 230 5.91 5.60 27.77
CA ASN A 230 5.72 5.88 29.19
C ASN A 230 5.17 4.62 29.85
N LYS A 231 6.08 3.73 30.24
CA LYS A 231 6.18 3.08 31.55
C LYS A 231 7.44 2.22 31.63
#